data_AF-A0A419R129-F1
#
_entry.id   AF-A0A419R129-F1
#
_cell.length_a   1.000
_cell.length_b   1.000
_cell.length_c   1.000
_cell.angle_alpha   90.00
_cell.angle_beta   90.00
_cell.angle_gamma   90.00
#
_symmetry.space_group_name_H-M   'P 1'
#
loop_
_entity.id
_entity.type
_entity.pdbx_description
1 polymer ?
#
loop_
_entity_poly.entity_id
_entity_poly.type
_entity_poly.pdbx_seq_one_letter_code
_entity_poly.pdbx_strand_id
1 'polypeptide(L)'
;MQFSAARLARASFVFAFAIASIGVASKAQQSEVPPPPDPGVSGSDTYVATWEDIQEERSKAFATLGIAPQQQALRAQVRNSARKLVQNNLTATRSAEIPDLFIDEIAQLLLSIGYGPGDLPKSQGDATSTILSAQNVVSGNPTFDDYLALSKDVVVATIESISAAQDADDGMNLTVTFTVDKVAKGNLQPGQTVTIRQYSNSPPGASPANPEGQYLLFLSQARYDYVSARRAGRRPQRSGQVFGEVFQPYRVEGDRLLSVGEGQPVPTKAVSAI
;
A
#
# COMPACT_ATOMS: atom_id res chain seq x y z
N MET A 1 -60.02 -1.23 -43.11
CA MET A 1 -58.82 -0.39 -43.28
C MET A 1 -57.74 -1.23 -43.96
N GLN A 2 -57.24 -0.71 -45.09
CA GLN A 2 -55.94 -0.92 -45.75
C GLN A 2 -55.41 -2.35 -46.10
N PHE A 3 -55.36 -2.57 -47.42
CA PHE A 3 -54.29 -3.16 -48.27
C PHE A 3 -53.01 -3.65 -47.56
N SER A 4 -52.44 -4.83 -47.81
CA SER A 4 -52.05 -5.58 -49.04
C SER A 4 -50.52 -5.63 -49.18
N ALA A 5 -50.02 -6.87 -49.28
CA ALA A 5 -48.88 -7.36 -50.07
C ALA A 5 -47.48 -6.74 -49.94
N ALA A 6 -46.50 -7.60 -49.62
CA ALA A 6 -45.24 -7.84 -50.36
C ALA A 6 -44.22 -8.54 -49.43
N ARG A 7 -43.88 -9.81 -49.65
CA ARG A 7 -42.85 -10.35 -50.58
C ARG A 7 -41.40 -10.29 -50.04
N LEU A 8 -40.74 -11.45 -50.17
CA LEU A 8 -39.29 -11.75 -50.17
C LEU A 8 -38.56 -11.65 -48.81
N ALA A 9 -38.04 -12.74 -48.23
CA ALA A 9 -36.98 -13.66 -48.68
C ALA A 9 -35.59 -12.98 -48.84
N ARG A 10 -34.69 -13.26 -47.89
CA ARG A 10 -33.21 -13.39 -47.99
C ARG A 10 -32.66 -13.44 -46.56
N ALA A 11 -32.08 -14.56 -46.13
CA ALA A 11 -30.68 -14.92 -46.34
C ALA A 11 -29.73 -13.82 -45.84
N SER A 12 -29.26 -13.98 -44.60
CA SER A 12 -28.09 -13.29 -44.06
C SER A 12 -27.19 -14.36 -43.46
N PHE A 13 -26.33 -14.95 -44.29
CA PHE A 13 -24.91 -14.63 -44.34
C PHE A 13 -24.19 -14.86 -43.00
N VAL A 14 -23.68 -16.09 -42.88
CA VAL A 14 -22.53 -16.44 -42.07
C VAL A 14 -21.39 -15.52 -42.48
N PHE A 15 -21.00 -14.60 -41.61
CA PHE A 15 -19.69 -13.95 -41.69
C PHE A 15 -18.77 -14.66 -40.70
N ALA A 16 -17.97 -15.56 -41.25
CA ALA A 16 -16.79 -16.09 -40.59
C ALA A 16 -15.81 -14.94 -40.36
N PHE A 17 -15.70 -14.46 -39.13
CA PHE A 17 -14.53 -13.69 -38.73
C PHE A 17 -13.45 -14.68 -38.28
N ALA A 18 -12.51 -14.91 -39.19
CA ALA A 18 -11.20 -15.45 -38.85
C ALA A 18 -10.51 -14.45 -37.91
N ILE A 19 -10.49 -14.76 -36.61
CA ILE A 19 -9.57 -14.11 -35.69
C ILE A 19 -8.25 -14.86 -35.85
N ALA A 20 -7.32 -14.21 -36.57
CA ALA A 20 -5.92 -14.57 -36.51
C ALA A 20 -5.50 -14.56 -35.04
N SER A 21 -5.13 -15.74 -34.53
CA SER A 21 -4.49 -15.91 -33.24
C SER A 21 -3.10 -15.27 -33.29
N ILE A 22 -3.06 -13.96 -33.05
CA ILE A 22 -1.82 -13.32 -32.59
C ILE A 22 -1.65 -13.78 -31.14
N GLY A 23 -0.82 -14.80 -30.97
CA GLY A 23 -0.35 -15.25 -29.68
C GLY A 23 0.42 -14.12 -29.01
N VAL A 24 -0.28 -13.33 -28.21
CA VAL A 24 0.37 -12.56 -27.15
C VAL A 24 0.47 -13.52 -25.99
N ALA A 25 1.66 -14.11 -25.83
CA ALA A 25 2.02 -14.84 -24.63
C ALA A 25 1.64 -13.97 -23.43
N SER A 26 0.62 -14.38 -22.69
CA SER A 26 0.37 -13.89 -21.35
C SER A 26 1.60 -14.25 -20.53
N LYS A 27 2.53 -13.31 -20.37
CA LYS A 27 3.51 -13.39 -19.29
C LYS A 27 2.69 -13.37 -18.01
N ALA A 28 2.48 -14.56 -17.45
CA ALA A 28 1.98 -14.74 -16.11
C ALA A 28 2.79 -13.83 -15.19
N GLN A 29 2.09 -12.98 -14.44
CA GLN A 29 2.67 -12.21 -13.34
C GLN A 29 3.46 -13.17 -12.46
N GLN A 30 4.78 -12.97 -12.45
CA GLN A 30 5.64 -13.63 -11.48
C GLN A 30 5.23 -13.13 -10.09
N SER A 31 4.81 -14.07 -9.24
CA SER A 31 4.79 -13.86 -7.80
C SER A 31 6.12 -13.27 -7.35
N GLU A 32 6.05 -12.29 -6.46
CA GLU A 32 7.19 -11.60 -5.82
C GLU A 32 7.98 -12.48 -4.83
N VAL A 33 7.94 -13.80 -5.00
CA VAL A 33 8.81 -14.73 -4.31
C VAL A 33 9.84 -15.23 -5.32
N PRO A 34 11.09 -14.75 -5.28
CA PRO A 34 12.10 -15.20 -6.23
C PRO A 34 12.37 -16.69 -6.05
N PRO A 35 12.48 -17.48 -7.14
CA PRO A 35 12.96 -18.85 -7.04
C PRO A 35 14.42 -18.84 -6.56
N PRO A 36 14.87 -19.87 -5.81
CA PRO A 36 16.26 -19.96 -5.39
C PRO A 36 17.20 -20.01 -6.61
N PRO A 37 18.37 -19.37 -6.55
CA PRO A 37 19.27 -19.26 -7.69
C PRO A 37 19.87 -20.60 -8.09
N ASP A 38 19.95 -20.82 -9.41
CA ASP A 38 20.66 -21.94 -10.04
C ASP A 38 22.17 -21.71 -9.87
N PRO A 39 22.95 -22.65 -9.29
CA PRO A 39 24.33 -22.39 -8.85
C PRO A 39 25.36 -22.20 -9.99
N GLY A 40 24.92 -21.96 -11.23
CA GLY A 40 25.74 -22.10 -12.43
C GLY A 40 26.07 -20.85 -13.24
N VAL A 41 25.52 -19.65 -12.95
CA VAL A 41 25.73 -18.50 -13.86
C VAL A 41 26.32 -17.29 -13.14
N SER A 42 27.64 -17.22 -13.23
CA SER A 42 28.46 -16.03 -12.98
C SER A 42 28.23 -14.99 -14.09
N GLY A 43 27.84 -13.76 -13.70
CA GLY A 43 27.98 -12.58 -14.55
C GLY A 43 26.70 -11.83 -14.95
N SER A 44 26.07 -11.12 -14.00
CA SER A 44 25.45 -9.82 -14.26
C SER A 44 25.39 -9.04 -12.93
N ASP A 45 25.94 -7.83 -12.90
CA ASP A 45 25.87 -6.91 -11.75
C ASP A 45 24.45 -6.33 -11.61
N THR A 46 23.49 -7.21 -11.40
CA THR A 46 22.18 -6.85 -10.86
C THR A 46 22.34 -7.00 -9.36
N TYR A 47 22.62 -5.90 -8.65
CA TYR A 47 22.64 -5.91 -7.19
C TYR A 47 21.21 -6.19 -6.72
N VAL A 48 20.91 -7.47 -6.49
CA VAL A 48 19.68 -7.87 -5.82
C VAL A 48 19.95 -7.65 -4.35
N ALA A 49 19.37 -6.59 -3.79
CA ALA A 49 19.45 -6.33 -2.36
C ALA A 49 19.00 -7.57 -1.60
N THR A 50 19.83 -8.06 -0.69
CA THR A 50 19.46 -9.15 0.19
C THR A 50 18.42 -8.65 1.21
N TRP A 51 17.71 -9.58 1.86
CA TRP A 51 16.83 -9.24 2.97
C TRP A 51 17.55 -8.47 4.08
N GLU A 52 18.81 -8.82 4.34
CA GLU A 52 19.66 -8.14 5.33
C GLU A 52 19.96 -6.70 4.91
N ASP A 53 20.29 -6.46 3.63
CA ASP A 53 20.52 -5.11 3.10
C ASP A 53 19.28 -4.22 3.27
N ILE A 54 18.09 -4.76 2.95
CA ILE A 54 16.82 -4.07 3.11
C ILE A 54 16.61 -3.73 4.59
N GLN A 55 16.77 -4.69 5.50
CA GLN A 55 16.60 -4.46 6.94
C GLN A 55 17.58 -3.43 7.50
N GLU A 56 18.82 -3.42 7.03
CA GLU A 56 19.83 -2.44 7.41
C GLU A 56 19.45 -1.04 6.93
N GLU A 57 19.02 -0.89 5.68
CA GLU A 57 18.58 0.38 5.11
C GLU A 57 17.41 0.99 5.93
N ARG A 58 16.44 0.16 6.29
CA ARG A 58 15.30 0.58 7.12
C ARG A 58 15.75 0.98 8.53
N SER A 59 16.69 0.23 9.11
CA SER A 59 17.26 0.52 10.42
C SER A 59 18.04 1.85 10.43
N LYS A 60 18.75 2.17 9.35
CA LYS A 60 19.40 3.48 9.15
C LYS A 60 18.37 4.61 9.15
N ALA A 61 17.23 4.45 8.48
CA ALA A 61 16.16 5.45 8.51
C ALA A 61 15.62 5.67 9.94
N PHE A 62 15.42 4.62 10.74
CA PHE A 62 15.04 4.76 12.15
C PHE A 62 16.11 5.44 13.00
N ALA A 63 17.39 5.19 12.73
CA ALA A 63 18.49 5.88 13.40
C ALA A 63 18.49 7.38 13.06
N THR A 64 18.29 7.74 11.79
CA THR A 64 18.15 9.12 11.32
C THR A 64 16.98 9.85 11.99
N LEU A 65 15.88 9.15 12.26
CA LEU A 65 14.73 9.70 13.00
C LEU A 65 14.93 9.75 14.53
N GLY A 66 16.00 9.14 15.05
CA GLY A 66 16.26 9.05 16.49
C GLY A 66 15.38 8.04 17.23
N ILE A 67 14.80 7.07 16.53
CA ILE A 67 13.85 6.08 17.08
C ILE A 67 14.38 4.64 17.07
N ALA A 68 15.67 4.44 16.82
CA ALA A 68 16.31 3.11 16.87
C ALA A 68 16.07 2.34 18.19
N PRO A 69 16.06 2.96 19.39
CA PRO A 69 15.71 2.24 20.62
C PRO A 69 14.27 1.67 20.62
N GLN A 70 13.34 2.35 19.95
CA GLN A 70 11.95 1.90 19.83
C GLN A 70 11.84 0.66 18.93
N GLN A 71 12.67 0.56 17.89
CA GLN A 71 12.75 -0.62 17.03
C GLN A 71 13.14 -1.87 17.82
N GLN A 72 14.16 -1.77 18.68
CA GLN A 72 14.61 -2.89 19.52
C GLN A 72 13.51 -3.32 20.51
N ALA A 73 12.82 -2.35 21.12
CA ALA A 73 11.73 -2.62 22.04
C ALA A 73 10.52 -3.29 21.35
N LEU A 74 10.12 -2.80 20.17
CA LEU A 74 9.05 -3.42 19.37
C LEU A 74 9.43 -4.83 18.93
N ARG A 75 10.67 -5.05 18.46
CA ARG A 75 11.18 -6.38 18.12
C ARG A 75 11.02 -7.37 19.28
N ALA A 76 11.38 -6.95 20.50
CA ALA A 76 11.22 -7.77 21.68
C ALA A 76 9.73 -8.08 21.99
N GLN A 77 8.84 -7.10 21.82
CA GLN A 77 7.40 -7.28 22.00
C GLN A 77 6.80 -8.24 20.97
N VAL A 78 7.16 -8.12 19.69
CA VAL A 78 6.74 -9.03 18.63
C VAL A 78 7.22 -10.44 18.92
N ARG A 79 8.50 -10.62 19.28
CA ARG A 79 9.05 -11.93 19.67
C ARG A 79 8.32 -12.56 20.85
N ASN A 80 8.01 -11.77 21.87
CA ASN A 80 7.27 -12.27 23.03
C ASN A 80 5.83 -12.68 22.66
N SER A 81 5.20 -11.95 21.74
CA SER A 81 3.86 -12.27 21.25
C SER A 81 3.86 -13.54 20.40
N ALA A 82 4.85 -13.70 19.51
CA ALA A 82 5.07 -14.92 18.73
C ALA A 82 5.21 -16.16 19.62
N ARG A 83 6.06 -16.08 20.67
CA ARG A 83 6.23 -17.18 21.63
C ARG A 83 4.94 -17.53 22.38
N LYS A 84 4.15 -16.52 22.76
CA LYS A 84 2.88 -16.73 23.46
C LYS A 84 1.82 -17.36 22.55
N LEU A 85 1.77 -16.97 21.27
CA LEU A 85 0.89 -17.59 20.28
C LEU A 85 1.16 -19.10 20.17
N VAL A 86 2.44 -19.49 20.08
CA VAL A 86 2.85 -20.91 20.07
C VAL A 86 2.42 -21.62 21.36
N GLN A 87 2.63 -21.01 22.53
CA GLN A 87 2.26 -21.60 23.82
C GLN A 87 0.75 -21.77 23.97
N ASN A 88 -0.05 -20.81 23.50
CA ASN A 88 -1.51 -20.87 23.59
C ASN A 88 -2.12 -21.83 22.55
N ASN A 89 -1.44 -22.05 21.43
CA ASN A 89 -1.88 -22.91 20.33
C ASN A 89 -1.26 -24.32 20.36
N LEU A 90 -0.77 -24.81 21.51
CA LEU A 90 -0.22 -26.17 21.66
C LEU A 90 -1.20 -27.31 21.25
N THR A 91 -2.45 -27.00 20.92
CA THR A 91 -3.47 -27.92 20.39
C THR A 91 -4.13 -27.51 19.06
N ALA A 92 -3.73 -26.40 18.41
CA ALA A 92 -4.36 -25.94 17.17
C ALA A 92 -3.34 -25.45 16.13
N THR A 93 -3.41 -26.03 14.92
CA THR A 93 -2.81 -25.69 13.61
C THR A 93 -1.68 -24.63 13.59
N ARG A 94 -0.49 -25.02 13.08
CA ARG A 94 0.72 -24.18 12.85
C ARG A 94 0.51 -22.86 12.07
N SER A 95 -0.68 -22.61 11.53
CA SER A 95 -1.00 -21.45 10.70
C SER A 95 -0.95 -20.10 11.44
N ALA A 96 -0.89 -20.09 12.77
CA ALA A 96 -0.80 -18.87 13.60
C ALA A 96 0.60 -18.62 14.18
N GLU A 97 1.61 -19.43 13.83
CA GLU A 97 2.99 -19.17 14.23
C GLU A 97 3.54 -17.97 13.44
N ILE A 98 4.29 -17.11 14.11
CA ILE A 98 5.06 -16.04 13.46
C ILE A 98 6.47 -16.57 13.24
N PRO A 99 6.89 -16.84 12.00
CA PRO A 99 8.27 -17.21 11.69
C PRO A 99 9.25 -16.19 12.26
N ASP A 100 10.36 -16.67 12.85
CA ASP A 100 11.40 -15.79 13.40
C ASP A 100 11.94 -14.79 12.37
N LEU A 101 11.94 -15.17 11.08
CA LEU A 101 12.37 -14.33 9.96
C LEU A 101 11.48 -13.08 9.77
N PHE A 102 10.22 -13.10 10.23
CA PHE A 102 9.30 -11.96 10.10
C PHE A 102 9.25 -11.06 11.33
N ILE A 103 9.90 -11.43 12.45
CA ILE A 103 9.86 -10.62 13.68
C ILE A 103 10.40 -9.21 13.43
N ASP A 104 11.52 -9.11 12.71
CA ASP A 104 12.18 -7.84 12.45
C ASP A 104 11.38 -7.01 11.44
N GLU A 105 10.85 -7.67 10.41
CA GLU A 105 9.97 -7.06 9.40
C GLU A 105 8.70 -6.48 10.01
N ILE A 106 8.01 -7.23 10.88
CA ILE A 106 6.81 -6.78 11.58
C ILE A 106 7.13 -5.56 12.45
N ALA A 107 8.23 -5.62 13.23
CA ALA A 107 8.63 -4.51 14.07
C ALA A 107 8.97 -3.25 13.26
N GLN A 108 9.69 -3.40 12.15
CA GLN A 108 10.03 -2.30 11.24
C GLN A 108 8.79 -1.74 10.54
N LEU A 109 7.85 -2.59 10.09
CA LEU A 109 6.58 -2.15 9.50
C LEU A 109 5.80 -1.30 10.52
N LEU A 110 5.54 -1.85 11.71
CA LEU A 110 4.80 -1.17 12.77
C LEU A 110 5.44 0.17 13.14
N LEU A 111 6.76 0.19 13.32
CA LEU A 111 7.47 1.44 13.63
C LEU A 111 7.38 2.45 12.49
N SER A 112 7.53 2.00 11.23
CA SER A 112 7.47 2.87 10.05
C SER A 112 6.11 3.54 9.87
N ILE A 113 5.04 2.92 10.34
CA ILE A 113 3.67 3.46 10.25
C ILE A 113 3.25 4.19 11.54
N GLY A 114 4.15 4.23 12.53
CA GLY A 114 4.06 5.09 13.71
C GLY A 114 3.62 4.41 14.99
N TYR A 115 3.60 3.08 15.07
CA TYR A 115 3.44 2.38 16.35
C TYR A 115 4.73 2.49 17.14
N GLY A 116 4.63 2.94 18.39
CA GLY A 116 5.67 2.77 19.39
C GLY A 116 5.43 1.54 20.28
N PRO A 117 6.41 1.18 21.13
CA PRO A 117 6.25 0.09 22.10
C PRO A 117 5.09 0.27 23.09
N GLY A 118 4.64 1.51 23.29
CA GLY A 118 3.50 1.84 24.15
C GLY A 118 2.14 1.80 23.46
N ASP A 119 2.13 1.76 22.12
CA ASP A 119 0.89 1.84 21.32
C ASP A 119 0.27 0.48 21.08
N LEU A 120 1.04 -0.60 21.23
CA LEU A 120 0.48 -1.95 21.19
C LEU A 120 -0.41 -2.12 22.44
N PRO A 121 -1.71 -2.42 22.26
CA PRO A 121 -2.64 -2.55 23.37
C PRO A 121 -2.09 -3.45 24.48
N LYS A 122 -2.27 -3.07 25.75
CA LYS A 122 -1.75 -3.87 26.88
C LYS A 122 -2.60 -5.13 27.13
N SER A 123 -3.83 -5.17 26.62
CA SER A 123 -4.69 -6.35 26.59
C SER A 123 -4.13 -7.38 25.59
N GLN A 124 -3.95 -8.62 26.04
CA GLN A 124 -3.28 -9.66 25.25
C GLN A 124 -3.98 -9.95 23.91
N GLY A 125 -5.30 -9.81 23.81
CA GLY A 125 -6.04 -10.04 22.57
C GLY A 125 -5.77 -8.99 21.48
N ASP A 126 -5.71 -7.71 21.87
CA ASP A 126 -5.66 -6.59 20.93
C ASP A 126 -4.23 -6.29 20.45
N ALA A 127 -3.20 -6.60 21.25
CA ALA A 127 -1.80 -6.57 20.80
C ALA A 127 -1.54 -7.64 19.74
N THR A 128 -2.12 -8.82 19.98
CA THR A 128 -1.94 -9.99 19.12
C THR A 128 -2.61 -9.77 17.76
N SER A 129 -3.82 -9.20 17.72
CA SER A 129 -4.50 -8.90 16.45
C SER A 129 -3.72 -7.90 15.59
N THR A 130 -3.15 -6.85 16.19
CA THR A 130 -2.31 -5.87 15.48
C THR A 130 -1.05 -6.54 14.89
N ILE A 131 -0.38 -7.39 15.67
CA ILE A 131 0.82 -8.11 15.22
C ILE A 131 0.48 -9.13 14.11
N LEU A 132 -0.66 -9.82 14.21
CA LEU A 132 -1.14 -10.73 13.17
C LEU A 132 -1.50 -9.98 11.88
N SER A 133 -2.14 -8.81 11.99
CA SER A 133 -2.41 -7.96 10.82
C SER A 133 -1.10 -7.56 10.13
N ALA A 134 -0.09 -7.15 10.91
CA ALA A 134 1.23 -6.83 10.38
C ALA A 134 1.93 -8.04 9.75
N GLN A 135 1.77 -9.24 10.32
CA GLN A 135 2.25 -10.49 9.73
C GLN A 135 1.59 -10.75 8.37
N ASN A 136 0.28 -10.57 8.24
CA ASN A 136 -0.43 -10.76 6.97
C ASN A 136 0.09 -9.81 5.89
N VAL A 137 0.36 -8.55 6.24
CA VAL A 137 1.00 -7.58 5.33
C VAL A 137 2.40 -8.04 4.93
N VAL A 138 3.27 -8.36 5.89
CA VAL A 138 4.66 -8.75 5.62
C VAL A 138 4.74 -10.05 4.79
N SER A 139 3.81 -10.97 5.01
CA SER A 139 3.74 -12.24 4.27
C SER A 139 3.04 -12.13 2.90
N GLY A 140 2.57 -10.94 2.52
CA GLY A 140 1.94 -10.69 1.23
C GLY A 140 0.50 -11.20 1.10
N ASN A 141 -0.19 -11.47 2.21
CA ASN A 141 -1.58 -11.90 2.24
C ASN A 141 -2.50 -11.00 3.10
N PRO A 142 -2.43 -9.66 3.00
CA PRO A 142 -3.27 -8.78 3.79
C PRO A 142 -4.73 -8.78 3.32
N THR A 143 -5.63 -8.65 4.28
CA THR A 143 -7.04 -8.30 4.08
C THR A 143 -7.25 -6.80 4.22
N PHE A 144 -8.40 -6.30 3.79
CA PHE A 144 -8.78 -4.90 4.03
C PHE A 144 -8.88 -4.57 5.53
N ASP A 145 -9.34 -5.53 6.34
CA ASP A 145 -9.42 -5.36 7.79
C ASP A 145 -8.04 -5.24 8.42
N ASP A 146 -7.03 -5.93 7.89
CA ASP A 146 -5.63 -5.77 8.33
C ASP A 146 -5.13 -4.34 8.06
N TYR A 147 -5.45 -3.78 6.88
CA TYR A 147 -5.09 -2.39 6.56
C TYR A 147 -5.79 -1.38 7.47
N LEU A 148 -7.07 -1.59 7.76
CA LEU A 148 -7.82 -0.77 8.72
C LEU A 148 -7.26 -0.90 10.14
N ALA A 149 -6.90 -2.11 10.57
CA ALA A 149 -6.36 -2.36 11.90
C ALA A 149 -5.03 -1.61 12.11
N LEU A 150 -4.15 -1.65 11.12
CA LEU A 150 -2.81 -1.06 11.14
C LEU A 150 -2.77 0.46 10.88
N SER A 151 -3.82 1.03 10.31
CA SER A 151 -3.84 2.46 10.00
C SER A 151 -4.34 3.29 11.18
N LYS A 152 -3.65 4.38 11.52
CA LYS A 152 -4.07 5.30 12.60
C LYS A 152 -5.09 6.32 12.11
N ASP A 153 -4.92 6.81 10.88
CA ASP A 153 -5.84 7.72 10.21
C ASP A 153 -6.32 7.09 8.89
N VAL A 154 -7.64 7.04 8.70
CA VAL A 154 -8.29 6.54 7.48
C VAL A 154 -9.39 7.50 7.10
N VAL A 155 -9.30 8.06 5.89
CA VAL A 155 -10.22 9.11 5.42
C VAL A 155 -10.69 8.83 4.00
N VAL A 156 -11.89 9.29 3.69
CA VAL A 156 -12.31 9.51 2.30
C VAL A 156 -12.05 10.97 1.97
N ALA A 157 -11.35 11.23 0.89
CA ALA A 157 -10.93 12.58 0.52
C ALA A 157 -10.93 12.78 -1.00
N THR A 158 -11.12 14.03 -1.42
CA THR A 158 -11.08 14.44 -2.82
C THR A 158 -9.80 15.23 -3.09
N ILE A 159 -9.22 15.06 -4.28
CA ILE A 159 -7.99 15.77 -4.67
C ILE A 159 -8.32 17.26 -4.86
N GLU A 160 -7.61 18.11 -4.15
CA GLU A 160 -7.67 19.57 -4.30
C GLU A 160 -6.64 20.04 -5.33
N SER A 161 -5.40 19.54 -5.23
CA SER A 161 -4.33 19.92 -6.15
C SER A 161 -3.22 18.89 -6.22
N ILE A 162 -2.50 18.91 -7.34
CA ILE A 162 -1.30 18.11 -7.57
C ILE A 162 -0.23 19.03 -8.11
N SER A 163 0.94 19.01 -7.50
CA SER A 163 2.06 19.86 -7.89
C SER A 163 3.38 19.13 -7.76
N ALA A 164 4.38 19.62 -8.49
CA ALA A 164 5.76 19.23 -8.23
C ALA A 164 6.09 19.56 -6.77
N ALA A 165 6.79 18.65 -6.10
CA ALA A 165 7.27 18.97 -4.76
C ALA A 165 8.15 20.21 -4.82
N GLN A 166 7.79 21.22 -4.06
CA GLN A 166 8.66 22.36 -3.82
C GLN A 166 9.77 21.93 -2.86
N ASP A 167 10.97 22.46 -3.09
CA ASP A 167 12.24 22.19 -2.40
C ASP A 167 12.07 22.07 -0.87
N ALA A 168 11.71 20.88 -0.40
CA ALA A 168 11.63 20.57 1.03
C ALA A 168 12.63 19.49 1.42
N ASP A 169 13.57 19.19 0.53
CA ASP A 169 14.79 18.48 0.86
C ASP A 169 14.55 17.06 1.46
N ASP A 170 13.34 16.53 1.26
CA ASP A 170 12.79 15.32 1.87
C ASP A 170 12.84 14.10 0.94
N GLY A 171 13.38 14.26 -0.27
CA GLY A 171 13.50 13.20 -1.26
C GLY A 171 12.20 12.84 -1.97
N MET A 172 11.14 13.64 -1.80
CA MET A 172 9.86 13.51 -2.51
C MET A 172 9.81 14.47 -3.69
N ASN A 173 9.15 14.09 -4.77
CA ASN A 173 9.06 14.91 -5.99
C ASN A 173 7.62 15.25 -6.40
N LEU A 174 6.62 14.73 -5.69
CA LEU A 174 5.21 14.98 -5.94
C LEU A 174 4.49 15.35 -4.63
N THR A 175 3.71 16.43 -4.70
CA THR A 175 2.81 16.85 -3.63
C THR A 175 1.37 16.71 -4.12
N VAL A 176 0.56 16.01 -3.34
CA VAL A 176 -0.89 15.93 -3.56
C VAL A 176 -1.60 16.47 -2.34
N THR A 177 -2.50 17.41 -2.57
CA THR A 177 -3.32 18.00 -1.53
C THR A 177 -4.74 17.46 -1.67
N PHE A 178 -5.32 17.05 -0.56
CA PHE A 178 -6.68 16.53 -0.50
C PHE A 178 -7.53 17.33 0.49
N THR A 179 -8.81 17.49 0.19
CA THR A 179 -9.83 17.88 1.16
C THR A 179 -10.49 16.63 1.73
N VAL A 180 -10.50 16.49 3.05
CA VAL A 180 -11.13 15.35 3.73
C VAL A 180 -12.65 15.48 3.66
N ASP A 181 -13.32 14.50 3.06
CA ASP A 181 -14.79 14.45 2.96
C ASP A 181 -15.40 13.72 4.14
N LYS A 182 -14.81 12.58 4.52
CA LYS A 182 -15.27 11.72 5.63
C LYS A 182 -14.09 11.13 6.37
N VAL A 183 -14.27 10.89 7.65
CA VAL A 183 -13.27 10.28 8.53
C VAL A 183 -13.79 8.90 8.94
N ALA A 184 -13.10 7.85 8.51
CA ALA A 184 -13.42 6.47 8.90
C ALA A 184 -12.71 6.08 10.19
N LYS A 185 -11.49 6.59 10.41
CA LYS A 185 -10.68 6.34 11.61
C LYS A 185 -9.68 7.50 11.83
N GLY A 186 -9.33 7.76 13.08
CA GLY A 186 -8.29 8.74 13.43
C GLY A 186 -8.86 10.08 13.90
N ASN A 187 -8.00 11.10 13.90
CA ASN A 187 -8.31 12.41 14.51
C ASN A 187 -8.47 13.55 13.50
N LEU A 188 -8.33 13.25 12.21
CA LEU A 188 -8.65 14.19 11.12
C LEU A 188 -10.12 14.59 11.17
N GLN A 189 -10.44 15.73 10.57
CA GLN A 189 -11.80 16.28 10.54
C GLN A 189 -12.29 16.46 9.09
N PRO A 190 -13.60 16.28 8.82
CA PRO A 190 -14.18 16.67 7.53
C PRO A 190 -13.94 18.15 7.23
N GLY A 191 -13.68 18.47 5.96
CA GLY A 191 -13.30 19.80 5.46
C GLY A 191 -11.84 20.18 5.68
N GLN A 192 -11.06 19.36 6.40
CA GLN A 192 -9.64 19.61 6.62
C GLN A 192 -8.83 19.32 5.36
N THR A 193 -7.85 20.16 5.06
CA THR A 193 -6.85 19.89 4.02
C THR A 193 -5.71 19.03 4.58
N VAL A 194 -5.35 17.97 3.85
CA VAL A 194 -4.19 17.13 4.15
C VAL A 194 -3.24 17.10 2.97
N THR A 195 -1.94 17.18 3.26
CA THR A 195 -0.89 17.11 2.23
C THR A 195 -0.21 15.76 2.28
N ILE A 196 -0.15 15.10 1.12
CA ILE A 196 0.61 13.87 0.91
C ILE A 196 1.82 14.21 0.04
N ARG A 197 3.01 13.87 0.52
CA ARG A 197 4.25 13.99 -0.25
C ARG A 197 4.75 12.59 -0.57
N GLN A 198 4.97 12.35 -1.86
CA GLN A 198 5.33 11.05 -2.37
C GLN A 198 6.43 11.14 -3.43
N TYR A 199 7.11 10.02 -3.63
CA TYR A 199 8.03 9.84 -4.72
C TYR A 199 7.31 9.16 -5.88
N SER A 200 7.29 9.81 -7.03
CA SER A 200 6.73 9.30 -8.28
C SER A 200 7.81 9.24 -9.34
N ASN A 201 7.89 8.13 -10.08
CA ASN A 201 8.72 8.06 -11.29
C ASN A 201 8.09 8.84 -12.46
N SER A 202 6.83 9.28 -12.33
CA SER A 202 6.14 10.07 -13.33
C SER A 202 6.33 11.57 -13.07
N PRO A 203 6.54 12.39 -14.11
CA PRO A 203 6.71 13.83 -13.95
C PRO A 203 5.45 14.47 -13.32
N PRO A 204 5.61 15.47 -12.44
CA PRO A 204 4.47 16.21 -11.88
C PRO A 204 3.62 16.82 -12.99
N GLY A 205 2.30 16.58 -12.97
CA GLY A 205 1.40 17.05 -14.02
C GLY A 205 1.18 16.10 -15.20
N ALA A 206 1.79 14.90 -15.20
CA ALA A 206 1.24 13.77 -15.95
C ALA A 206 -0.18 13.51 -15.39
N SER A 207 -1.19 14.01 -16.10
CA SER A 207 -2.57 14.13 -15.63
C SER A 207 -3.04 12.82 -14.97
N PRO A 208 -3.43 12.84 -13.69
CA PRO A 208 -4.17 11.72 -13.13
C PRO A 208 -5.48 11.67 -13.89
N ALA A 209 -5.82 10.51 -14.41
CA ALA A 209 -6.94 10.40 -15.32
C ALA A 209 -8.31 10.68 -14.66
N ASN A 210 -8.36 11.01 -13.35
CA ASN A 210 -9.49 11.74 -12.78
C ASN A 210 -9.17 12.49 -11.45
N PRO A 211 -8.96 13.83 -11.46
CA PRO A 211 -8.85 14.62 -10.24
C PRO A 211 -10.18 14.73 -9.46
N GLU A 212 -11.32 14.41 -10.08
CA GLU A 212 -12.66 14.60 -9.48
C GLU A 212 -13.16 13.37 -8.67
N GLY A 213 -12.29 12.39 -8.41
CA GLY A 213 -12.64 11.18 -7.67
C GLY A 213 -12.51 11.32 -6.14
N GLN A 214 -13.31 10.55 -5.41
CA GLN A 214 -13.10 10.30 -3.98
C GLN A 214 -12.12 9.14 -3.79
N TYR A 215 -11.27 9.26 -2.79
CA TYR A 215 -10.24 8.28 -2.46
C TYR A 215 -10.30 7.91 -1.00
N LEU A 216 -10.26 6.60 -0.70
CA LEU A 216 -10.00 6.09 0.64
C LEU A 216 -8.49 6.02 0.84
N LEU A 217 -7.99 6.75 1.83
CA LEU A 217 -6.58 6.94 2.10
C LEU A 217 -6.22 6.41 3.49
N PHE A 218 -5.10 5.69 3.57
CA PHE A 218 -4.50 5.22 4.83
C PHE A 218 -3.28 6.07 5.15
N LEU A 219 -3.39 6.96 6.12
CA LEU A 219 -2.44 8.04 6.33
C LEU A 219 -1.62 7.83 7.59
N SER A 220 -0.33 8.16 7.50
CA SER A 220 0.53 8.26 8.67
C SER A 220 1.61 9.32 8.49
N GLN A 221 1.69 10.18 9.49
CA GLN A 221 2.77 11.14 9.63
C GLN A 221 4.13 10.46 9.87
N ALA A 222 4.16 9.37 10.63
CA ALA A 222 5.38 8.60 10.85
C ALA A 222 5.86 7.94 9.55
N ARG A 223 4.91 7.52 8.70
CA ARG A 223 5.23 6.95 7.39
C ARG A 223 5.91 7.95 6.47
N TYR A 224 5.43 9.19 6.43
CA TYR A 224 6.13 10.25 5.72
C TYR A 224 7.55 10.43 6.25
N ASP A 225 7.72 10.58 7.57
CA ASP A 225 9.04 10.75 8.18
C ASP A 225 10.02 9.65 7.82
N TYR A 226 9.54 8.42 7.91
CA TYR A 226 10.33 7.24 7.62
C TYR A 226 10.76 7.19 6.15
N VAL A 227 9.83 7.39 5.21
CA VAL A 227 10.16 7.36 3.78
C VAL A 227 11.09 8.51 3.42
N SER A 228 10.86 9.71 3.95
CA SER A 228 11.75 10.86 3.73
C SER A 228 13.14 10.63 4.32
N ALA A 229 13.23 10.09 5.53
CA ALA A 229 14.52 9.75 6.15
C ALA A 229 15.29 8.68 5.36
N ARG A 230 14.58 7.68 4.83
CA ARG A 230 15.17 6.64 3.99
C ARG A 230 15.67 7.20 2.66
N ARG A 231 14.92 8.11 2.02
CA ARG A 231 15.27 8.68 0.71
C ARG A 231 16.31 9.80 0.78
N ALA A 232 16.16 10.72 1.72
CA ALA A 232 17.02 11.90 1.83
C ALA A 232 18.18 11.71 2.82
N GLY A 233 18.20 10.62 3.60
CA GLY A 233 19.24 10.37 4.60
C GLY A 233 19.20 11.34 5.79
N ARG A 234 18.13 12.12 5.95
CA ARG A 234 17.96 13.13 7.01
C ARG A 234 16.51 13.20 7.48
N ARG A 235 16.31 13.66 8.71
CA ARG A 235 14.97 13.90 9.25
C ARG A 235 14.30 15.01 8.45
N PRO A 236 13.06 14.84 7.96
CA PRO A 236 12.40 15.90 7.21
C PRO A 236 12.04 17.07 8.13
N GLN A 237 12.15 18.28 7.59
CA GLN A 237 11.61 19.47 8.22
C GLN A 237 10.15 19.60 7.79
N ARG A 238 9.23 19.40 8.73
CA ARG A 238 7.79 19.51 8.42
C ARG A 238 7.28 20.91 8.72
N SER A 239 6.61 21.51 7.75
CA SER A 239 5.65 22.60 7.98
C SER A 239 4.24 22.03 7.90
N GLY A 240 3.49 22.03 9.00
CA GLY A 240 2.10 21.58 9.01
C GLY A 240 1.91 20.05 8.98
N GLN A 241 0.73 19.61 8.53
CA GLN A 241 0.31 18.20 8.54
C GLN A 241 0.62 17.51 7.20
N VAL A 242 1.84 16.99 7.10
CA VAL A 242 2.27 16.18 5.94
C VAL A 242 2.18 14.70 6.30
N PHE A 243 1.54 13.93 5.42
CA PHE A 243 1.31 12.50 5.57
C PHE A 243 2.00 11.70 4.48
N GLY A 244 2.31 10.45 4.81
CA GLY A 244 2.72 9.43 3.87
C GLY A 244 1.65 8.35 3.82
N GLU A 245 1.51 7.73 2.66
CA GLU A 245 0.60 6.61 2.46
C GLU A 245 1.15 5.36 3.16
N VAL A 246 0.35 4.81 4.06
CA VAL A 246 0.65 3.57 4.79
C VAL A 246 0.47 2.38 3.87
N PHE A 247 -0.68 2.33 3.21
CA PHE A 247 -1.07 1.32 2.23
C PHE A 247 -1.58 2.02 0.98
N GLN A 248 -1.65 1.23 -0.09
CA GLN A 248 -2.19 1.66 -1.36
C GLN A 248 -3.59 2.27 -1.21
N PRO A 249 -3.87 3.43 -1.82
CA PRO A 249 -5.18 4.05 -1.74
C PRO A 249 -6.20 3.28 -2.60
N TYR A 250 -7.48 3.44 -2.25
CA TYR A 250 -8.59 2.96 -3.07
C TYR A 250 -9.35 4.15 -3.67
N ARG A 251 -9.73 4.05 -4.94
CA ARG A 251 -10.75 4.93 -5.51
C ARG A 251 -12.11 4.47 -5.03
N VAL A 252 -12.92 5.42 -4.57
CA VAL A 252 -14.32 5.21 -4.22
C VAL A 252 -15.15 5.41 -5.48
N GLU A 253 -15.77 4.34 -5.97
CA GLU A 253 -16.72 4.38 -7.07
C GLU A 253 -18.06 3.88 -6.55
N GLY A 254 -18.83 4.81 -5.99
CA GLY A 254 -20.04 4.46 -5.29
C GLY A 254 -19.79 3.58 -4.07
N ASP A 255 -20.34 2.36 -4.09
CA ASP A 255 -20.26 1.37 -3.00
C ASP A 255 -19.05 0.42 -3.20
N ARG A 256 -18.22 0.70 -4.20
CA ARG A 256 -17.04 -0.11 -4.55
C ARG A 256 -15.77 0.64 -4.25
N LEU A 257 -14.78 -0.12 -3.76
CA LEU A 257 -13.41 0.32 -3.60
C LEU A 257 -12.55 -0.35 -4.67
N LEU A 258 -11.86 0.45 -5.47
CA LEU A 258 -10.94 -0.01 -6.51
C LEU A 258 -9.51 0.34 -6.12
N SER A 259 -8.64 -0.67 -5.99
CA SER A 259 -7.22 -0.45 -5.68
C SER A 259 -6.56 0.39 -6.78
N VAL A 260 -5.78 1.39 -6.36
CA VAL A 260 -5.00 2.26 -7.25
C VAL A 260 -3.57 1.72 -7.31
N GLY A 261 -3.16 1.08 -8.40
CA GLY A 261 -1.84 0.42 -8.59
C GLY A 261 -0.61 1.17 -8.03
N GLU A 262 0.40 0.46 -7.52
CA GLU A 262 1.64 1.07 -7.01
C GLU A 262 2.33 1.90 -8.10
N GLY A 263 2.62 3.18 -7.81
CA GLY A 263 3.31 4.08 -8.74
C GLY A 263 2.54 4.39 -10.03
N GLN A 264 1.28 3.97 -10.14
CA GLN A 264 0.41 4.26 -11.27
C GLN A 264 -0.64 5.29 -10.85
N PRO A 265 -0.77 6.44 -11.55
CA PRO A 265 -1.95 7.25 -11.38
C PRO A 265 -3.19 6.42 -11.74
N VAL A 266 -4.22 6.58 -10.92
CA VAL A 266 -5.59 6.06 -11.01
C VAL A 266 -6.01 5.72 -12.45
N PRO A 267 -6.21 4.43 -12.79
CA PRO A 267 -6.60 4.02 -14.12
C PRO A 267 -8.04 4.43 -14.48
N THR A 268 -8.20 5.05 -15.64
CA THR A 268 -9.49 5.33 -16.28
C THR A 268 -10.05 4.07 -16.95
N LYS A 269 -11.22 3.61 -16.50
CA LYS A 269 -12.37 3.38 -17.40
C LYS A 269 -13.67 3.14 -16.62
N ALA A 270 -14.69 3.85 -17.09
CA ALA A 270 -16.05 3.89 -16.59
C ALA A 270 -16.74 2.53 -16.56
N VAL A 271 -17.49 2.25 -15.50
CA VAL A 271 -18.88 1.81 -15.62
C VAL A 271 -19.69 2.48 -14.51
N SER A 272 -20.79 3.06 -14.95
CA SER A 272 -21.84 3.78 -14.24
C SER A 272 -22.33 3.17 -12.93
N ALA A 273 -22.78 4.11 -12.08
CA ALA A 273 -23.79 4.01 -11.03
C ALA A 273 -23.25 3.85 -9.61
N ILE A 274 -23.10 5.01 -8.95
CA ILE A 274 -23.94 5.40 -7.80
C ILE A 274 -24.48 6.79 -8.04
#